data_AF-A0A8E6NVN8-F1
#
_entry.id   AF-A0A8E6NVN8-F1
#
_cell.length_a   1.000
_cell.length_b   1.000
_cell.length_c   1.000
_cell.angle_alpha   90.00
_cell.angle_beta   90.00
_cell.angle_gamma   90.00
#
_symmetry.space_group_name_H-M   'P 1'
#
loop_
_entity.id
_entity.type
_entity.pdbx_description
1 polymer ?
#
loop_
_entity_poly.entity_id
_entity_poly.type
_entity_poly.pdbx_seq_one_letter_code
_entity_poly.pdbx_strand_id
1 'polypeptide(L)' 'MERIEHHVCFGGSQEVWRHHSAVTGTPMTFSVFRRRRQKQRNVLCCTGFPG' A
#
# COMPACT_ATOMS: atom_id res chain seq x y z
N MET A 1 0.96 7.16 10.12
CA MET A 1 0.84 5.90 9.37
C MET A 1 -0.25 5.10 10.04
N GLU A 2 -1.34 4.85 9.34
CA GLU A 2 -2.52 4.16 9.84
C GLU A 2 -2.94 3.09 8.82
N ARG A 3 -3.14 1.85 9.26
CA ARG A 3 -3.62 0.78 8.38
C ARG A 3 -5.14 0.78 8.40
N ILE A 4 -5.76 1.06 7.26
CA ILE A 4 -7.22 1.12 7.11
C ILE A 4 -7.78 -0.27 6.82
N GLU A 5 -7.14 -1.01 5.90
CA GLU A 5 -7.64 -2.32 5.46
C GLU A 5 -6.52 -3.35 5.35
N HIS A 6 -6.88 -4.62 5.54
CA HIS A 6 -5.99 -5.76 5.39
C HIS A 6 -6.76 -6.98 4.91
N HIS A 7 -6.43 -7.44 3.71
CA HIS A 7 -7.05 -8.61 3.07
C HIS A 7 -5.97 -9.65 2.74
N VAL A 8 -6.22 -10.90 3.08
CA VAL A 8 -5.35 -12.01 2.68
C VAL A 8 -5.80 -12.49 1.29
N CYS A 9 -4.93 -12.36 0.28
CA CYS A 9 -5.25 -12.69 -1.10
C CYS A 9 -4.05 -13.32 -1.82
N PHE A 10 -4.29 -14.31 -2.69
CA PHE A 10 -3.29 -14.91 -3.58
C PHE A 10 -1.99 -15.36 -2.89
N GLY A 11 -2.07 -15.85 -1.65
CA GLY A 11 -0.90 -16.27 -0.86
C GLY A 11 -0.03 -15.10 -0.36
N GLY A 12 -0.58 -13.90 -0.31
CA GLY A 12 0.00 -12.68 0.26
C GLY A 12 -1.04 -11.88 1.06
N SER A 13 -0.71 -10.64 1.40
CA SER A 13 -1.63 -9.65 1.96
C SER A 13 -1.71 -8.43 1.06
N GLN A 14 -2.92 -7.96 0.81
CA GLN A 14 -3.20 -6.63 0.29
C GLN A 14 -3.54 -5.74 1.47
N GLU A 15 -2.83 -4.63 1.62
CA GLU A 15 -3.02 -3.69 2.72
C GLU A 15 -3.32 -2.30 2.15
N VAL A 16 -4.16 -1.54 2.84
CA VAL A 16 -4.43 -0.14 2.52
C VAL A 16 -4.00 0.71 3.72
N TRP A 17 -3.21 1.73 3.43
CA TRP A 17 -2.56 2.59 4.41
C TRP A 17 -2.91 4.04 4.14
N ARG A 18 -3.06 4.81 5.23
CA ARG A 18 -3.21 6.25 5.20
C ARG A 18 -2.09 6.92 5.96
N HIS A 19 -1.55 7.97 5.38
CA HIS A 19 -0.56 8.81 6.04
C HIS A 19 -0.79 10.27 5.72
N HIS A 20 -0.38 11.14 6.63
CA HIS A 20 -0.27 12.56 6.33
C HIS A 20 1.00 12.75 5.50
N SER A 21 0.87 13.29 4.30
CA SER A 21 2.03 13.60 3.45
C SER A 21 2.60 14.95 3.86
N ALA A 22 3.88 14.98 4.21
CA ALA A 22 4.57 16.24 4.52
C ALA A 22 4.77 17.11 3.27
N VAL A 23 4.80 16.50 2.08
CA VAL A 23 5.03 17.19 0.80
C VAL A 23 3.76 17.88 0.31
N THR A 24 2.61 17.19 0.38
CA THR A 24 1.33 17.75 -0.09
C THR A 24 0.48 18.37 1.03
N GLY A 25 0.85 18.16 2.30
CA GLY A 25 0.10 18.65 3.44
C GLY A 25 -1.28 18.02 3.62
N THR A 26 -1.56 16.91 2.93
CA THR A 26 -2.88 16.26 2.89
C THR A 26 -2.82 14.81 3.35
N PRO A 27 -3.93 14.25 3.88
CA PRO A 27 -4.03 12.82 4.12
C PRO A 27 -4.05 12.08 2.78
N MET A 28 -3.05 11.21 2.56
CA MET A 28 -2.93 10.36 1.38
C MET A 28 -3.21 8.91 1.74
N THR A 29 -3.93 8.22 0.85
CA THR A 29 -4.23 6.80 0.95
C THR A 29 -3.50 6.05 -0.15
N PHE A 30 -2.80 4.96 0.21
CA PHE A 30 -2.07 4.11 -0.74
C PHE A 30 -2.26 2.63 -0.40
N SER A 31 -2.13 1.77 -1.39
CA SER A 31 -2.27 0.33 -1.24
C SER A 31 -0.94 -0.39 -1.45
N VAL A 32 -0.69 -1.45 -0.68
CA VAL A 32 0.55 -2.24 -0.72
C VAL A 32 0.20 -3.72 -0.80
N PHE A 33 0.63 -4.36 -1.88
CA PHE A 33 0.54 -5.82 -2.02
C PHE A 33 1.85 -6.50 -1.59
N ARG A 34 1.76 -7.41 -0.62
CA ARG A 34 2.91 -8.16 -0.08
C ARG A 34 2.68 -9.65 -0.23
N ARG A 35 3.45 -10.30 -1.11
CA ARG A 35 3.48 -11.79 -1.17
C ARG A 35 4.14 -12.37 0.08
N ARG A 36 3.80 -13.60 0.49
CA ARG A 36 4.33 -14.14 1.77
C ARG A 36 5.77 -14.69 1.71
N ARG A 37 6.31 -15.00 0.52
CA ARG A 37 7.65 -15.63 0.34
C ARG A 37 8.71 -14.72 -0.31
N GLN A 38 9.31 -13.78 0.41
CA GLN A 38 10.59 -13.10 0.04
C GLN A 38 10.93 -12.00 1.03
N LYS A 39 12.20 -11.95 1.45
CA LYS A 39 12.75 -11.00 2.44
C LYS A 39 13.11 -9.63 1.83
N GLN A 40 13.40 -9.59 0.52
CA GLN A 40 13.77 -8.39 -0.22
C GLN A 40 13.17 -8.46 -1.62
N ARG A 41 12.59 -7.35 -2.08
CA ARG A 41 11.81 -7.29 -3.32
C ARG A 41 11.94 -5.93 -3.98
N ASN A 42 11.89 -5.96 -5.31
CA ASN A 42 11.66 -4.75 -6.10
C ASN A 42 10.23 -4.27 -5.84
N VAL A 43 10.09 -2.96 -5.64
CA VAL A 43 8.78 -2.32 -5.47
C VAL A 43 8.32 -1.82 -6.84
N LEU A 44 7.18 -2.33 -7.29
CA LEU A 44 6.50 -1.77 -8.45
C LEU A 44 5.51 -0.71 -7.96
N CYS A 45 5.69 0.53 -8.41
CA CYS A 45 4.77 1.62 -8.16
C CYS A 45 3.80 1.73 -9.34
N CYS A 46 2.54 1.35 -9.13
CA CYS A 46 1.48 1.57 -10.11
C CYS A 46 0.73 2.85 -9.73
N THR A 47 0.93 3.93 -10.48
CA THR A 47 0.14 5.16 -10.33
C THR A 47 -1.14 5.02 -11.15
N GLY A 48 -2.21 4.54 -10.53
CA GLY A 48 -3.56 4.60 -11.07
C GLY A 48 -4.27 5.82 -10.51
N PHE A 49 -4.66 6.78 -11.35
CA PHE A 49 -5.64 7.79 -10.96
C PHE A 49 -6.97 7.06 -10.71
N PRO A 50 -7.57 7.16 -9.51
CA PRO A 50 -8.95 6.74 -9.34
C PRO A 50 -9.80 7.74 -10.13
N GLY A 51 -10.24 7.32 -11.32
CA GLY A 51 -11.33 7.97 -12.05
C GLY A 51 -12.67 7.58 -11.46
#